data_AF-A0A7U6KFM1-F1
#
_entry.id   AF-A0A7U6KFM1-F1
#
_cell.length_a   1.000
_cell.length_b   1.000
_cell.length_c   1.000
_cell.angle_alpha   90.00
_cell.angle_beta   90.00
_cell.angle_gamma   90.00
#
_symmetry.space_group_name_H-M   'P 1'
#
loop_
_entity.id
_entity.type
_entity.pdbx_description
1 polymer ?
#
loop_
_entity_poly.entity_id
_entity_poly.type
_entity_poly.pdbx_seq_one_letter_code
_entity_poly.pdbx_strand_id
1 'polypeptide(L)'
;MIGALEAGGTKMVCAIADESGKIVDRMEIPTQSPEVTMPIMIDYFKSYQVEALGVGCFGPIILEEESERFGEITTTPKASWRNYNCYRTLKEALHIPIAIDTDVNAAVLGEVCAGSCMGLHTCIYITIGTGVGVGVYANGRLLHGMQHPEGGHILLPMNKEDDFSGCCDAHRNCFEGLASGPAIRKRWGKPAEQLEQEDQVWELESSYIAQALVNYCLILAPQRIVLGGGVMHQKKLYPFVREKFRKYMNGYLETKATRELEHYIVAPALKEDQAIFGCFALAKKKLEEETDRVKKLTDNPFLNLYQINAETRAGNSFNYYFASRNKRDQLKYMTGKNRPEGVVIYALCEDDPGKIVLLKQFRYPLNRFLYELPAGLIDENETPSEAAIREMKEETGLDLTIYEGGLSLYRKPYYMAQGLTDESSCAVFGYVRGQIDLRQNESTEKITVIYADINQVTKLMEEDEMSMRCAYLMMQFRQSKKEQPFKFLD
;
A
#
# COMPACT_ATOMS: atom_id res chain seq x y z
N MET A 1 -5.92 3.99 12.95
CA MET A 1 -4.76 3.53 13.78
C MET A 1 -3.64 3.01 12.87
N ILE A 2 -2.39 3.03 13.32
CA ILE A 2 -1.23 2.55 12.54
C ILE A 2 -0.61 1.32 13.20
N GLY A 3 -0.24 0.31 12.39
CA GLY A 3 0.46 -0.89 12.84
C GLY A 3 1.97 -0.84 12.59
N ALA A 4 2.74 -1.48 13.48
CA ALA A 4 4.16 -1.74 13.33
C ALA A 4 4.46 -3.22 13.57
N LEU A 5 5.34 -3.80 12.75
CA LEU A 5 5.88 -5.14 12.91
C LEU A 5 7.41 -5.08 12.82
N GLU A 6 8.08 -5.34 13.93
CA GLU A 6 9.51 -5.71 13.95
C GLU A 6 9.60 -7.24 13.86
N ALA A 7 9.89 -7.74 12.67
CA ALA A 7 10.08 -9.16 12.42
C ALA A 7 11.55 -9.53 12.65
N GLY A 8 11.84 -10.06 13.84
CA GLY A 8 13.19 -10.42 14.26
C GLY A 8 13.55 -11.91 14.11
N GLY A 9 14.85 -12.17 14.19
CA GLY A 9 15.44 -13.51 14.16
C GLY A 9 15.17 -14.37 15.40
N THR A 10 14.48 -13.89 16.43
CA THR A 10 14.16 -14.70 17.63
C THR A 10 12.74 -14.46 18.11
N LYS A 11 12.28 -13.22 17.99
CA LYS A 11 10.93 -12.79 18.32
C LYS A 11 10.37 -11.89 17.23
N MET A 12 9.06 -11.88 17.10
CA MET A 12 8.31 -10.87 16.35
C MET A 12 7.66 -9.93 17.37
N VAL A 13 7.77 -8.62 17.14
CA VAL A 13 7.12 -7.60 17.97
C VAL A 13 6.13 -6.83 17.12
N CYS A 14 4.85 -6.92 17.48
CA CYS A 14 3.78 -6.14 16.88
C CYS A 14 3.40 -5.00 17.82
N ALA A 15 3.10 -3.82 17.28
CA ALA A 15 2.61 -2.69 18.05
C ALA A 15 1.54 -1.92 17.28
N ILE A 16 0.63 -1.29 18.02
CA ILE A 16 -0.41 -0.40 17.49
C ILE A 16 -0.18 1.00 18.04
N ALA A 17 -0.24 2.00 17.17
CA ALA A 17 -0.23 3.40 17.56
C ALA A 17 -1.53 4.11 17.19
N ASP A 18 -1.94 5.04 18.05
CA ASP A 18 -3.02 5.98 17.76
C ASP A 18 -2.58 7.12 16.83
N GLU A 19 -3.50 8.03 16.52
CA GLU A 19 -3.25 9.19 15.64
C GLU A 19 -2.17 10.14 16.19
N SER A 20 -1.99 10.19 17.52
CA SER A 20 -0.94 10.98 18.16
C SER A 20 0.45 10.35 18.04
N GLY A 21 0.53 9.10 17.57
CA GLY A 21 1.76 8.31 17.50
C GLY A 21 2.10 7.62 18.82
N LYS A 22 1.18 7.58 19.79
CA LYS A 22 1.37 6.87 21.05
C LYS A 22 1.06 5.39 20.85
N ILE A 23 1.93 4.52 21.36
CA ILE A 23 1.70 3.07 21.39
C ILE A 23 0.55 2.77 22.34
N VAL A 24 -0.52 2.16 21.82
CA VAL A 24 -1.73 1.79 22.57
C VAL A 24 -1.79 0.30 22.89
N ASP A 25 -1.16 -0.55 22.08
CA ASP A 25 -1.05 -1.99 22.35
C ASP A 25 0.24 -2.59 21.78
N ARG A 26 0.69 -3.70 22.38
CA ARG A 26 1.89 -4.44 21.96
C ARG A 26 1.72 -5.94 22.19
N MET A 27 2.20 -6.72 21.22
CA MET A 27 2.31 -8.17 21.31
C MET A 27 3.73 -8.63 20.93
N GLU A 28 4.30 -9.55 21.71
CA GLU A 28 5.56 -10.20 21.40
C GLU A 28 5.34 -11.72 21.32
N ILE A 29 5.82 -12.34 20.24
CA ILE A 29 5.74 -13.80 20.04
C ILE A 29 7.09 -14.37 19.59
N PRO A 30 7.45 -15.60 20.00
CA PRO A 30 8.62 -16.27 19.48
C PRO A 30 8.51 -16.50 17.96
N THR A 31 9.59 -16.25 17.22
CA THR A 31 9.61 -16.49 15.78
C THR A 31 9.78 -17.98 15.48
N GLN A 32 8.69 -18.63 15.05
CA GLN A 32 8.67 -20.05 14.66
C GLN A 32 8.74 -20.19 13.13
N SER A 33 7.93 -21.05 12.51
CA SER A 33 7.77 -21.07 11.05
C SER A 33 6.74 -20.01 10.60
N PRO A 34 6.74 -19.60 9.33
CA PRO A 34 5.75 -18.66 8.82
C PRO A 34 4.30 -19.13 9.01
N GLU A 35 4.03 -20.43 8.85
CA GLU A 35 2.69 -21.02 8.98
C GLU A 35 2.12 -20.88 10.40
N VAL A 36 3.00 -20.86 11.41
CA VAL A 36 2.62 -20.67 12.81
C VAL A 36 2.58 -19.19 13.18
N THR A 37 3.57 -18.41 12.72
CA THR A 37 3.79 -17.04 13.20
C THR A 37 2.90 -16.02 12.50
N MET A 38 2.68 -16.16 11.19
CA MET A 38 1.95 -15.18 10.39
C MET A 38 0.46 -15.07 10.73
N PRO A 39 -0.30 -16.17 10.94
CA PRO A 39 -1.71 -16.07 11.30
C PRO A 39 -1.94 -15.27 12.58
N ILE A 40 -1.09 -15.47 13.60
CA ILE A 40 -1.18 -14.76 14.88
C ILE A 40 -1.01 -13.25 14.69
N MET A 41 -0.02 -12.84 13.89
CA MET A 41 0.22 -11.41 13.61
C MET A 41 -0.90 -10.80 12.77
N ILE A 42 -1.43 -11.53 11.79
CA ILE A 42 -2.56 -11.08 10.95
C ILE A 42 -3.80 -10.87 11.81
N ASP A 43 -4.14 -11.82 12.68
CA ASP A 43 -5.29 -11.73 13.57
C ASP A 43 -5.15 -10.56 14.55
N TYR A 44 -3.94 -10.35 15.07
CA TYR A 44 -3.62 -9.19 15.90
C TYR A 44 -3.93 -7.89 15.16
N PHE A 45 -3.39 -7.66 13.96
CA PHE A 45 -3.62 -6.41 13.22
C PHE A 45 -5.09 -6.24 12.79
N LYS A 46 -5.79 -7.32 12.45
CA LYS A 46 -7.23 -7.27 12.11
C LYS A 46 -8.10 -6.81 13.27
N SER A 47 -7.74 -7.17 14.51
CA SER A 47 -8.51 -6.79 15.69
C SER A 47 -8.50 -5.27 15.98
N TYR A 48 -7.55 -4.53 15.40
CA TYR A 48 -7.37 -3.08 15.62
C TYR A 48 -7.69 -2.19 14.41
N GLN A 49 -8.26 -2.71 13.32
CA GLN A 49 -8.60 -1.90 12.12
C GLN A 49 -7.48 -0.93 11.70
N VAL A 50 -6.25 -1.43 11.61
CA VAL A 50 -5.10 -0.60 11.22
C VAL A 50 -5.27 -0.09 9.78
N GLU A 51 -4.95 1.18 9.55
CA GLU A 51 -5.07 1.83 8.24
C GLU A 51 -3.81 1.65 7.38
N ALA A 52 -2.68 1.40 8.02
CA ALA A 52 -1.42 1.04 7.37
C ALA A 52 -0.53 0.24 8.32
N LEU A 53 0.38 -0.55 7.73
CA LEU A 53 1.35 -1.35 8.46
C LEU A 53 2.77 -1.09 7.94
N GLY A 54 3.71 -0.90 8.87
CA GLY A 54 5.13 -0.85 8.56
C GLY A 54 5.82 -2.08 9.10
N VAL A 55 6.71 -2.66 8.31
CA VAL A 55 7.40 -3.91 8.60
C VAL A 55 8.90 -3.71 8.53
N GLY A 56 9.60 -3.89 9.64
CA GLY A 56 11.05 -4.02 9.70
C GLY A 56 11.40 -5.49 9.78
N CYS A 57 11.91 -6.08 8.71
CA CYS A 57 12.12 -7.51 8.56
C CYS A 57 13.60 -7.89 8.60
N PHE A 58 13.93 -8.98 9.30
CA PHE A 58 15.25 -9.58 9.18
C PHE A 58 15.55 -9.99 7.73
N GLY A 59 16.80 -9.82 7.32
CA GLY A 59 17.24 -9.96 5.93
C GLY A 59 18.15 -11.14 5.62
N PRO A 60 18.70 -11.16 4.37
CA PRO A 60 18.46 -10.17 3.32
C PRO A 60 17.08 -10.30 2.67
N ILE A 61 16.47 -9.15 2.35
CA ILE A 61 15.14 -9.05 1.73
C ILE A 61 15.21 -8.34 0.37
N ILE A 62 14.32 -8.72 -0.56
CA ILE A 62 14.19 -8.06 -1.86
C ILE A 62 13.34 -6.80 -1.69
N LEU A 63 13.96 -5.63 -1.87
CA LEU A 63 13.30 -4.31 -1.73
C LEU A 63 13.23 -3.51 -3.04
N GLU A 64 13.57 -4.13 -4.15
CA GLU A 64 13.38 -3.53 -5.48
C GLU A 64 11.88 -3.56 -5.82
N GLU A 65 11.25 -2.38 -5.88
CA GLU A 65 9.78 -2.24 -6.01
C GLU A 65 9.21 -2.91 -7.28
N GLU A 66 9.99 -2.94 -8.37
CA GLU A 66 9.59 -3.55 -9.65
C GLU A 66 9.72 -5.09 -9.65
N SER A 67 10.36 -5.67 -8.63
CA SER A 67 10.56 -7.11 -8.55
C SER A 67 9.26 -7.85 -8.21
N GLU A 68 8.93 -8.90 -8.97
CA GLU A 68 7.83 -9.82 -8.61
C GLU A 68 8.06 -10.52 -7.26
N ARG A 69 9.29 -10.48 -6.73
CA ARG A 69 9.68 -11.06 -5.44
C ARG A 69 9.84 -9.99 -4.35
N PHE A 70 9.37 -8.77 -4.56
CA PHE A 70 9.41 -7.71 -3.54
C PHE A 70 8.84 -8.19 -2.19
N GLY A 71 9.59 -7.93 -1.12
CA GLY A 71 9.29 -8.33 0.25
C GLY A 71 9.57 -9.80 0.60
N GLU A 72 10.26 -10.54 -0.27
CA GLU A 72 10.71 -11.91 -0.03
C GLU A 72 12.06 -11.95 0.71
N ILE A 73 12.14 -12.80 1.75
CA ILE A 73 13.38 -13.11 2.47
C ILE A 73 14.20 -14.11 1.64
N THR A 74 15.46 -13.81 1.34
CA THR A 74 16.26 -14.59 0.38
C THR A 74 17.13 -15.65 1.04
N THR A 75 18.10 -15.24 1.85
CA THR A 75 19.07 -16.14 2.48
C THR A 75 19.04 -15.91 3.98
N THR A 76 18.67 -16.91 4.75
CA THR A 76 18.60 -16.80 6.20
C THR A 76 18.98 -18.12 6.84
N PRO A 77 19.64 -18.11 8.03
CA PRO A 77 19.86 -19.34 8.80
C PRO A 77 18.54 -20.00 9.24
N LYS A 78 17.41 -19.28 9.20
CA LYS A 78 16.07 -19.84 9.44
C LYS A 78 15.50 -20.49 8.20
N ALA A 79 15.78 -21.77 8.01
CA ALA A 79 15.39 -22.51 6.82
C ALA A 79 13.89 -22.36 6.43
N SER A 80 12.99 -22.28 7.41
CA SER A 80 11.54 -22.13 7.17
C SER A 80 11.12 -20.77 6.62
N TRP A 81 11.94 -19.72 6.77
CA TRP A 81 11.66 -18.37 6.25
C TRP A 81 12.36 -18.09 4.92
N ARG A 82 13.19 -19.02 4.44
CA ARG A 82 13.91 -18.85 3.19
C ARG A 82 12.93 -18.86 2.02
N ASN A 83 13.02 -17.85 1.16
CA ASN A 83 12.11 -17.58 0.03
C ASN A 83 10.65 -17.34 0.46
N TYR A 84 10.41 -17.01 1.73
CA TYR A 84 9.07 -16.65 2.20
C TYR A 84 8.78 -15.17 1.94
N ASN A 85 7.61 -14.87 1.36
CA ASN A 85 7.19 -13.50 1.07
C ASN A 85 6.25 -12.97 2.17
N CYS A 86 6.85 -12.31 3.16
CA CYS A 86 6.14 -11.74 4.30
C CYS A 86 5.20 -10.60 3.86
N TYR A 87 5.69 -9.72 2.98
CA TYR A 87 4.92 -8.60 2.45
C TYR A 87 3.65 -9.05 1.74
N ARG A 88 3.77 -9.98 0.78
CA ARG A 88 2.63 -10.49 0.00
C ARG A 88 1.59 -11.11 0.91
N THR A 89 2.01 -11.96 1.86
CA THR A 89 1.10 -12.61 2.80
C THR A 89 0.32 -11.59 3.63
N LEU A 90 0.99 -10.56 4.17
CA LEU A 90 0.31 -9.51 4.93
C LEU A 90 -0.62 -8.67 4.03
N LYS A 91 -0.17 -8.36 2.81
CA LYS A 91 -0.92 -7.54 1.84
C LYS A 91 -2.22 -8.22 1.41
N GLU A 92 -2.15 -9.53 1.12
CA GLU A 92 -3.31 -10.35 0.76
C GLU A 92 -4.27 -10.53 1.93
N ALA A 93 -3.78 -10.61 3.17
CA ALA A 93 -4.61 -10.85 4.34
C ALA A 93 -5.27 -9.59 4.92
N LEU A 94 -4.60 -8.45 4.85
CA LEU A 94 -5.04 -7.21 5.50
C LEU A 94 -5.69 -6.21 4.53
N HIS A 95 -5.35 -6.25 3.23
CA HIS A 95 -5.87 -5.31 2.21
C HIS A 95 -5.66 -3.82 2.53
N ILE A 96 -4.57 -3.49 3.24
CA ILE A 96 -4.20 -2.11 3.61
C ILE A 96 -2.87 -1.69 2.95
N PRO A 97 -2.53 -0.40 2.93
CA PRO A 97 -1.16 0.08 2.70
C PRO A 97 -0.14 -0.63 3.61
N ILE A 98 0.92 -1.18 3.01
CA ILE A 98 2.02 -1.83 3.74
C ILE A 98 3.34 -1.31 3.19
N ALA A 99 4.25 -0.91 4.07
CA ALA A 99 5.65 -0.68 3.75
C ALA A 99 6.51 -1.72 4.45
N ILE A 100 7.55 -2.19 3.77
CA ILE A 100 8.51 -3.15 4.31
C ILE A 100 9.93 -2.66 4.04
N ASP A 101 10.81 -2.82 5.02
CA ASP A 101 12.25 -2.60 4.92
C ASP A 101 12.97 -3.55 5.89
N THR A 102 14.30 -3.45 6.01
CA THR A 102 15.05 -4.24 6.98
C THR A 102 14.78 -3.78 8.41
N ASP A 103 14.98 -4.67 9.38
CA ASP A 103 14.92 -4.36 10.80
C ASP A 103 15.87 -3.20 11.20
N VAL A 104 17.10 -3.19 10.66
CA VAL A 104 18.08 -2.13 10.93
C VAL A 104 17.77 -0.82 10.20
N ASN A 105 17.14 -0.87 9.02
CA ASN A 105 16.65 0.33 8.35
C ASN A 105 15.45 0.93 9.08
N ALA A 106 14.54 0.08 9.59
CA ALA A 106 13.51 0.54 10.51
C ALA A 106 14.15 1.17 11.76
N ALA A 107 15.19 0.55 12.35
CA ALA A 107 15.84 1.10 13.52
C ALA A 107 16.49 2.49 13.29
N VAL A 108 17.22 2.70 12.19
CA VAL A 108 17.78 4.03 11.87
C VAL A 108 16.67 5.05 11.62
N LEU A 109 15.58 4.65 10.95
CA LEU A 109 14.44 5.54 10.72
C LEU A 109 13.76 5.92 12.04
N GLY A 110 13.62 4.99 12.98
CA GLY A 110 13.10 5.30 14.32
C GLY A 110 13.95 6.34 15.05
N GLU A 111 15.28 6.19 15.02
CA GLU A 111 16.18 7.19 15.61
C GLU A 111 16.09 8.55 14.91
N VAL A 112 15.85 8.58 13.59
CA VAL A 112 15.64 9.83 12.82
C VAL A 112 14.31 10.50 13.17
N CYS A 113 13.25 9.71 13.39
CA CYS A 113 11.91 10.25 13.61
C CYS A 113 11.64 10.64 15.07
N ALA A 114 12.16 9.89 16.03
CA ALA A 114 11.82 10.04 17.45
C ALA A 114 13.03 9.94 18.40
N GLY A 115 14.22 9.61 17.88
CA GLY A 115 15.38 9.33 18.71
C GLY A 115 16.51 10.35 18.59
N SER A 116 17.73 9.85 18.73
CA SER A 116 18.92 10.69 18.76
C SER A 116 19.24 11.32 17.40
N CYS A 117 18.68 10.85 16.28
CA CYS A 117 19.00 11.35 14.94
C CYS A 117 18.01 12.40 14.42
N MET A 118 17.08 12.89 15.25
CA MET A 118 16.12 13.92 14.87
C MET A 118 16.80 15.18 14.30
N GLY A 119 16.30 15.64 13.15
CA GLY A 119 16.81 16.80 12.42
C GLY A 119 18.09 16.55 11.62
N LEU A 120 18.63 15.33 11.64
CA LEU A 120 19.78 14.93 10.81
C LEU A 120 19.32 14.27 9.51
N HIS A 121 20.14 14.38 8.47
CA HIS A 121 19.84 13.85 7.13
C HIS A 121 20.74 12.70 6.71
N THR A 122 21.88 12.50 7.38
CA THR A 122 22.75 11.33 7.15
C THR A 122 23.16 10.71 8.48
N CYS A 123 22.71 9.49 8.77
CA CYS A 123 22.93 8.78 10.03
C CYS A 123 23.10 7.27 9.79
N ILE A 124 23.78 6.59 10.71
CA ILE A 124 23.92 5.12 10.68
C ILE A 124 23.44 4.55 12.00
N TYR A 125 22.67 3.48 11.93
CA TYR A 125 22.36 2.61 13.07
C TYR A 125 23.07 1.27 12.87
N ILE A 126 23.74 0.79 13.90
CA ILE A 126 24.43 -0.50 13.89
C ILE A 126 23.93 -1.31 15.07
N THR A 127 23.41 -2.50 14.82
CA THR A 127 23.09 -3.47 15.88
C THR A 127 24.23 -4.49 15.98
N ILE A 128 24.70 -4.77 17.20
CA ILE A 128 25.72 -5.78 17.50
C ILE A 128 25.13 -6.74 18.54
N GLY A 129 24.74 -7.93 18.08
CA GLY A 129 24.04 -8.93 18.89
C GLY A 129 24.29 -10.33 18.37
N THR A 130 23.24 -11.08 18.05
CA THR A 130 23.37 -12.41 17.40
C THR A 130 24.10 -12.32 16.07
N GLY A 131 23.91 -11.23 15.34
CA GLY A 131 24.68 -10.84 14.16
C GLY A 131 25.05 -9.35 14.24
N VAL A 132 25.53 -8.81 13.12
CA VAL A 132 25.78 -7.38 12.97
C VAL A 132 25.04 -6.85 11.76
N GLY A 133 24.11 -5.93 11.99
CA GLY A 133 23.34 -5.28 10.93
C GLY A 133 23.58 -3.78 10.91
N VAL A 134 23.55 -3.18 9.73
CA VAL A 134 23.82 -1.74 9.54
C VAL A 134 22.71 -1.11 8.71
N GLY A 135 21.92 -0.24 9.35
CA GLY A 135 20.93 0.62 8.69
C GLY A 135 21.54 1.96 8.35
N VAL A 136 21.35 2.43 7.12
CA VAL A 136 21.93 3.70 6.64
C VAL A 136 20.82 4.62 6.17
N TYR A 137 20.75 5.80 6.78
CA TYR A 137 19.94 6.91 6.32
C TYR A 137 20.87 7.96 5.72
N ALA A 138 20.68 8.34 4.46
CA ALA A 138 21.57 9.24 3.74
C ALA A 138 20.77 10.24 2.90
N ASN A 139 21.09 11.52 3.04
CA ASN A 139 20.42 12.62 2.35
C ASN A 139 18.89 12.59 2.50
N GLY A 140 18.39 12.32 3.70
CA GLY A 140 16.95 12.36 3.99
C GLY A 140 16.16 11.13 3.54
N ARG A 141 16.83 10.02 3.20
CA ARG A 141 16.18 8.77 2.79
C ARG A 141 16.97 7.55 3.28
N LEU A 142 16.28 6.42 3.42
CA LEU A 142 16.94 5.13 3.62
C LEU A 142 17.79 4.81 2.38
N LEU A 143 19.00 4.30 2.60
CA LEU A 143 19.91 3.95 1.53
C LEU A 143 19.52 2.60 0.96
N HIS A 144 19.00 2.61 -0.26
CA HIS A 144 18.83 1.43 -1.10
C HIS A 144 19.67 1.62 -2.37
N GLY A 145 20.55 0.64 -2.64
CA GLY A 145 21.34 0.57 -3.87
C GLY A 145 20.90 -0.61 -4.72
N MET A 146 21.84 -1.46 -5.15
CA MET A 146 21.51 -2.78 -5.72
C MET A 146 20.67 -3.63 -4.74
N GLN A 147 20.90 -3.46 -3.43
CA GLN A 147 20.11 -3.98 -2.31
C GLN A 147 20.23 -3.01 -1.12
N HIS A 148 19.61 -3.35 0.01
CA HIS A 148 19.93 -2.72 1.28
C HIS A 148 21.39 -3.03 1.71
N PRO A 149 22.03 -2.19 2.54
CA PRO A 149 23.38 -2.46 3.02
C PRO A 149 23.47 -3.75 3.85
N GLU A 150 24.57 -4.47 3.69
CA GLU A 150 25.01 -5.60 4.52
C GLU A 150 26.32 -5.23 5.23
N GLY A 151 26.31 -4.08 5.90
CA GLY A 151 27.53 -3.49 6.48
C GLY A 151 28.24 -4.40 7.49
N GLY A 152 27.51 -5.28 8.19
CA GLY A 152 28.11 -6.26 9.11
C GLY A 152 29.07 -7.24 8.45
N HIS A 153 29.03 -7.40 7.12
CA HIS A 153 29.89 -8.31 6.39
C HIS A 153 31.12 -7.65 5.75
N ILE A 154 31.43 -6.39 6.05
CA ILE A 154 32.70 -5.79 5.63
C ILE A 154 33.89 -6.57 6.22
N LEU A 155 34.92 -6.79 5.42
CA LEU A 155 36.15 -7.44 5.89
C LEU A 155 36.95 -6.47 6.74
N LEU A 156 37.41 -6.94 7.90
CA LEU A 156 38.27 -6.16 8.79
C LEU A 156 39.69 -6.77 8.85
N PRO A 157 40.72 -5.93 9.00
CA PRO A 157 42.02 -6.38 9.42
C PRO A 157 41.93 -7.12 10.76
N MET A 158 42.55 -8.30 10.84
CA MET A 158 42.70 -9.02 12.11
C MET A 158 43.57 -8.23 13.08
N ASN A 159 43.16 -8.16 14.34
CA ASN A 159 44.05 -7.67 15.38
C ASN A 159 45.23 -8.65 15.52
N LYS A 160 46.46 -8.14 15.63
CA LYS A 160 47.67 -8.96 15.76
C LYS A 160 47.67 -9.84 17.01
N GLU A 161 46.90 -9.44 18.02
CA GLU A 161 46.74 -10.13 19.29
C GLU A 161 45.55 -11.12 19.29
N ASP A 162 44.82 -11.23 18.18
CA ASP A 162 43.66 -12.12 18.04
C ASP A 162 43.97 -13.27 17.07
N ASP A 163 43.97 -14.50 17.59
CA ASP A 163 44.14 -15.73 16.81
C ASP A 163 42.80 -16.34 16.35
N PHE A 164 41.68 -15.72 16.70
CA PHE A 164 40.35 -16.20 16.34
C PHE A 164 40.10 -16.11 14.84
N SER A 165 39.74 -17.22 14.21
CA SER A 165 39.48 -17.29 12.76
C SER A 165 38.13 -16.71 12.33
N GLY A 166 37.29 -16.28 13.27
CA GLY A 166 35.98 -15.69 12.98
C GLY A 166 34.83 -16.72 12.91
N CYS A 167 33.63 -16.31 13.32
CA CYS A 167 32.48 -17.20 13.43
C CYS A 167 31.58 -17.23 12.18
N CYS A 168 31.71 -16.27 11.26
CA CYS A 168 30.89 -16.18 10.06
C CYS A 168 31.32 -17.24 9.03
N ASP A 169 30.38 -18.01 8.51
CA ASP A 169 30.69 -19.10 7.56
C ASP A 169 31.06 -18.60 6.16
N ALA A 170 30.51 -17.46 5.74
CA ALA A 170 30.78 -16.89 4.44
C ALA A 170 32.12 -16.12 4.41
N HIS A 171 32.38 -15.31 5.44
CA HIS A 171 33.42 -14.28 5.36
C HIS A 171 34.40 -14.26 6.53
N ARG A 172 34.38 -15.26 7.43
CA ARG A 172 35.33 -15.49 8.55
C ARG A 172 35.77 -14.21 9.28
N ASN A 173 36.71 -13.43 8.74
CA ASN A 173 37.17 -12.13 9.24
C ASN A 173 36.29 -10.90 8.88
N CYS A 174 35.00 -11.08 8.61
CA CYS A 174 34.09 -9.94 8.51
C CYS A 174 33.75 -9.35 9.90
N PHE A 175 33.22 -8.13 9.93
CA PHE A 175 32.87 -7.45 11.18
C PHE A 175 31.97 -8.31 12.09
N GLU A 176 30.88 -8.88 11.55
CA GLU A 176 30.04 -9.83 12.28
C GLU A 176 30.80 -11.06 12.78
N GLY A 177 31.66 -11.63 11.93
CA GLY A 177 32.45 -12.81 12.24
C GLY A 177 33.43 -12.59 13.40
N LEU A 178 33.81 -11.35 13.66
CA LEU A 178 34.80 -10.98 14.67
C LEU A 178 34.19 -10.34 15.92
N ALA A 179 33.03 -9.69 15.82
CA ALA A 179 32.47 -8.81 16.85
C ALA A 179 31.04 -9.18 17.31
N SER A 180 30.38 -10.16 16.68
CA SER A 180 29.05 -10.57 17.15
C SER A 180 29.11 -11.29 18.50
N GLY A 181 27.97 -11.36 19.21
CA GLY A 181 27.84 -12.15 20.44
C GLY A 181 28.30 -13.61 20.28
N PRO A 182 27.96 -14.32 19.18
CA PRO A 182 28.53 -15.62 18.86
C PRO A 182 30.05 -15.62 18.64
N ALA A 183 30.62 -14.55 18.06
CA ALA A 183 32.08 -14.40 17.92
C ALA A 183 32.74 -14.30 19.31
N ILE A 184 32.23 -13.44 20.19
CA ILE A 184 32.68 -13.30 21.58
C ILE A 184 32.62 -14.66 22.29
N ARG A 185 31.48 -15.36 22.18
CA ARG A 185 31.30 -16.67 22.82
C ARG A 185 32.29 -17.71 22.33
N LYS A 186 32.49 -17.83 21.00
CA LYS A 186 33.41 -18.80 20.42
C LYS A 186 34.87 -18.47 20.77
N ARG A 187 35.24 -17.19 20.78
CA ARG A 187 36.59 -16.73 21.10
C ARG A 187 36.95 -16.95 22.58
N TRP A 188 36.04 -16.60 23.50
CA TRP A 188 36.32 -16.58 24.93
C TRP A 188 35.72 -17.74 25.74
N GLY A 189 34.97 -18.63 25.09
CA GLY A 189 34.32 -19.78 25.71
C GLY A 189 33.12 -19.45 26.62
N LYS A 190 32.75 -18.17 26.77
CA LYS A 190 31.67 -17.69 27.63
C LYS A 190 30.81 -16.65 26.91
N PRO A 191 29.51 -16.57 27.22
CA PRO A 191 28.65 -15.53 26.67
C PRO A 191 29.06 -14.13 27.17
N ALA A 192 28.77 -13.10 26.39
CA ALA A 192 29.20 -11.71 26.62
C ALA A 192 28.79 -11.18 28.01
N GLU A 193 27.62 -11.58 28.50
CA GLU A 193 27.07 -11.18 29.80
C GLU A 193 27.90 -11.70 30.98
N GLN A 194 28.69 -12.76 30.80
CA GLN A 194 29.55 -13.33 31.84
C GLN A 194 30.99 -12.79 31.80
N LEU A 195 31.30 -11.91 30.85
CA LEU A 195 32.64 -11.38 30.62
C LEU A 195 32.74 -9.89 31.01
N GLU A 196 31.76 -9.33 31.69
CA GLU A 196 31.69 -7.90 32.04
C GLU A 196 32.94 -7.38 32.77
N GLN A 197 33.64 -8.21 33.54
CA GLN A 197 34.84 -7.80 34.28
C GLN A 197 36.16 -8.07 33.53
N GLU A 198 36.11 -8.66 32.33
CA GLU A 198 37.29 -9.06 31.56
C GLU A 198 37.67 -7.97 30.55
N ASP A 199 38.42 -6.95 30.98
CA ASP A 199 38.70 -5.77 30.13
C ASP A 199 39.37 -6.10 28.79
N GLN A 200 40.20 -7.14 28.73
CA GLN A 200 40.81 -7.64 27.49
C GLN A 200 39.79 -7.99 26.40
N VAL A 201 38.60 -8.48 26.78
CA VAL A 201 37.51 -8.82 25.86
C VAL A 201 37.02 -7.56 25.16
N TRP A 202 36.79 -6.51 25.95
CA TRP A 202 36.16 -5.27 25.48
C TRP A 202 37.16 -4.33 24.80
N GLU A 203 38.45 -4.41 25.16
CA GLU A 203 39.55 -3.79 24.43
C GLU A 203 39.67 -4.34 23.00
N LEU A 204 39.60 -5.67 22.85
CA LEU A 204 39.61 -6.30 21.53
C LEU A 204 38.32 -5.99 20.75
N GLU A 205 37.17 -6.12 21.39
CA GLU A 205 35.86 -5.88 20.79
C GLU A 205 35.73 -4.43 20.26
N SER A 206 36.10 -3.46 21.10
CA SER A 206 36.10 -2.05 20.71
C SER A 206 37.06 -1.74 19.55
N SER A 207 38.15 -2.50 19.41
CA SER A 207 39.09 -2.36 18.29
C SER A 207 38.44 -2.77 16.96
N TYR A 208 37.64 -3.83 16.91
CA TYR A 208 36.93 -4.22 15.69
C TYR A 208 35.78 -3.28 15.36
N ILE A 209 34.99 -2.90 16.36
CA ILE A 209 33.91 -1.91 16.19
C ILE A 209 34.49 -0.60 15.64
N ALA A 210 35.52 -0.06 16.27
CA ALA A 210 36.14 1.19 15.84
C ALA A 210 36.71 1.14 14.41
N GLN A 211 37.31 0.02 13.99
CA GLN A 211 37.75 -0.17 12.60
C GLN A 211 36.57 -0.07 11.62
N ALA A 212 35.46 -0.75 11.91
CA ALA A 212 34.25 -0.66 11.08
C ALA A 212 33.71 0.78 11.03
N LEU A 213 33.65 1.47 12.18
CA LEU A 213 33.18 2.86 12.24
C LEU A 213 34.05 3.83 11.44
N VAL A 214 35.38 3.66 11.46
CA VAL A 214 36.28 4.47 10.62
C VAL A 214 35.97 4.27 9.15
N ASN A 215 35.79 3.02 8.71
CA ASN A 215 35.42 2.72 7.32
C ASN A 215 34.08 3.39 6.95
N TYR A 216 33.04 3.23 7.77
CA TYR A 216 31.76 3.88 7.50
C TYR A 216 31.85 5.41 7.51
N CYS A 217 32.66 5.98 8.40
CA CYS A 217 32.87 7.43 8.47
C CYS A 217 33.54 7.95 7.19
N LEU A 218 34.54 7.24 6.67
CA LEU A 218 35.26 7.63 5.46
C LEU A 218 34.43 7.43 4.17
N ILE A 219 33.47 6.51 4.17
CA ILE A 219 32.63 6.21 3.00
C ILE A 219 31.34 7.05 2.99
N LEU A 220 30.66 7.11 4.13
CA LEU A 220 29.30 7.67 4.24
C LEU A 220 29.26 9.04 4.91
N ALA A 221 30.33 9.44 5.61
CA ALA A 221 30.44 10.71 6.35
C ALA A 221 29.15 11.05 7.14
N PRO A 222 28.66 10.14 8.02
CA PRO A 222 27.40 10.38 8.72
C PRO A 222 27.54 11.53 9.72
N GLN A 223 26.40 12.12 10.07
CA GLN A 223 26.32 13.14 11.11
C GLN A 223 26.21 12.52 12.51
N ARG A 224 25.79 11.25 12.59
CA ARG A 224 25.67 10.47 13.83
C ARG A 224 25.74 8.98 13.55
N ILE A 225 26.38 8.25 14.47
CA ILE A 225 26.47 6.79 14.50
C ILE A 225 25.82 6.32 15.80
N VAL A 226 24.78 5.49 15.68
CA VAL A 226 24.06 4.90 16.81
C VAL A 226 24.44 3.43 16.91
N LEU A 227 24.94 3.01 18.08
CA LEU A 227 25.34 1.61 18.32
C LEU A 227 24.37 0.95 19.30
N GLY A 228 23.59 -0.02 18.82
CA GLY A 228 22.66 -0.83 19.61
C GLY A 228 23.01 -2.32 19.60
N GLY A 229 22.06 -3.13 20.05
CA GLY A 229 22.20 -4.59 20.16
C GLY A 229 22.78 -5.06 21.51
N GLY A 230 22.58 -6.34 21.81
CA GLY A 230 22.88 -6.92 23.13
C GLY A 230 24.34 -6.80 23.57
N VAL A 231 25.31 -6.81 22.64
CA VAL A 231 26.73 -6.58 22.98
C VAL A 231 26.93 -5.16 23.50
N MET A 232 26.24 -4.18 22.93
CA MET A 232 26.34 -2.77 23.32
C MET A 232 25.61 -2.44 24.65
N HIS A 233 24.93 -3.41 25.28
CA HIS A 233 24.43 -3.25 26.66
C HIS A 233 25.59 -3.05 27.65
N GLN A 234 26.80 -3.49 27.29
CA GLN A 234 28.03 -3.24 28.01
C GLN A 234 28.47 -1.79 27.82
N LYS A 235 27.94 -0.88 28.64
CA LYS A 235 28.12 0.57 28.49
C LYS A 235 29.58 1.04 28.47
N LYS A 236 30.51 0.26 29.04
CA LYS A 236 31.95 0.54 28.99
C LYS A 236 32.56 0.43 27.58
N LEU A 237 31.87 -0.20 26.62
CA LEU A 237 32.32 -0.24 25.22
C LEU A 237 32.30 1.14 24.56
N TYR A 238 31.34 2.02 24.86
CA TYR A 238 31.27 3.33 24.21
C TYR A 238 32.56 4.17 24.37
N PRO A 239 33.11 4.38 25.59
CA PRO A 239 34.36 5.11 25.72
C PRO A 239 35.54 4.41 25.02
N PHE A 240 35.66 3.08 25.10
CA PHE A 240 36.73 2.35 24.39
C PHE A 240 36.61 2.50 22.87
N VAL A 241 35.41 2.35 22.30
CA VAL A 241 35.17 2.53 20.86
C VAL A 241 35.52 3.94 20.42
N ARG A 242 35.15 4.97 21.19
CA ARG A 242 35.48 6.37 20.88
C ARG A 242 36.99 6.62 20.93
N GLU A 243 37.69 6.05 21.89
CA GLU A 243 39.16 6.14 21.99
C GLU A 243 39.84 5.51 20.78
N LYS A 244 39.49 4.24 20.47
CA LYS A 244 40.05 3.52 19.31
C LYS A 244 39.68 4.19 17.99
N PHE A 245 38.44 4.69 17.85
CA PHE A 245 38.00 5.42 16.67
C PHE A 245 38.86 6.67 16.44
N ARG A 246 39.11 7.47 17.49
CA ARG A 246 40.00 8.64 17.42
C ARG A 246 41.41 8.24 17.01
N LYS A 247 41.95 7.17 17.60
CA LYS A 247 43.28 6.63 17.28
C LYS A 247 43.38 6.20 15.82
N TYR A 248 42.40 5.45 15.31
CA TYR A 248 42.40 4.93 13.95
C TYR A 248 42.08 5.99 12.89
N MET A 249 41.28 7.00 13.22
CA MET A 249 41.05 8.16 12.34
C MET A 249 42.32 9.01 12.19
N ASN A 250 43.23 8.98 13.18
CA ASN A 250 44.56 9.59 13.14
C ASN A 250 44.58 11.05 12.66
N GLY A 251 43.58 11.84 13.06
CA GLY A 251 43.45 13.26 12.68
C GLY A 251 43.12 13.52 11.20
N TYR A 252 42.81 12.50 10.40
CA TYR A 252 42.55 12.68 8.96
C TYR A 252 41.26 13.47 8.69
N LEU A 253 40.18 13.14 9.40
CA LEU A 253 38.89 13.82 9.26
C LEU A 253 38.51 14.54 10.56
N GLU A 254 38.73 15.86 10.58
CA GLU A 254 38.35 16.72 11.69
C GLU A 254 37.12 17.57 11.37
N THR A 255 36.01 17.24 12.03
CA THR A 255 34.76 18.00 12.00
C THR A 255 34.28 18.25 13.42
N LYS A 256 33.22 19.04 13.60
CA LYS A 256 32.59 19.18 14.92
C LYS A 256 32.18 17.82 15.49
N ALA A 257 31.60 16.96 14.66
CA ALA A 257 31.15 15.64 15.07
C ALA A 257 32.31 14.73 15.51
N THR A 258 33.42 14.70 14.76
CA THR A 258 34.57 13.85 15.12
C THR A 258 35.39 14.38 16.30
N ARG A 259 35.21 15.66 16.69
CA ARG A 259 35.77 16.23 17.94
C ARG A 259 34.93 15.87 19.17
N GLU A 260 33.60 15.91 19.04
CA GLU A 260 32.62 15.65 20.11
C GLU A 260 32.08 14.21 20.02
N LEU A 261 32.95 13.21 20.22
CA LEU A 261 32.61 11.80 20.01
C LEU A 261 31.48 11.28 20.90
N GLU A 262 31.25 11.92 22.04
CA GLU A 262 30.15 11.65 22.97
C GLU A 262 28.77 11.95 22.36
N HIS A 263 28.71 12.87 21.40
CA HIS A 263 27.51 13.24 20.66
C HIS A 263 27.44 12.64 19.26
N TYR A 264 28.55 12.08 18.77
CA TYR A 264 28.67 11.48 17.46
C TYR A 264 28.47 9.97 17.46
N ILE A 265 29.12 9.24 18.37
CA ILE A 265 28.97 7.78 18.54
C ILE A 265 28.16 7.56 19.81
N VAL A 266 26.86 7.28 19.67
CA VAL A 266 25.88 7.33 20.77
C VAL A 266 25.17 6.00 20.98
N ALA A 267 24.60 5.86 22.18
CA ALA A 267 23.63 4.80 22.46
C ALA A 267 22.27 5.15 21.83
N PRO A 268 21.41 4.16 21.53
CA PRO A 268 20.09 4.40 21.01
C PRO A 268 19.22 5.16 22.02
N ALA A 269 18.44 6.14 21.57
CA ALA A 269 17.59 6.96 22.44
C ALA A 269 16.27 6.27 22.80
N LEU A 270 15.79 5.37 21.94
CA LEU A 270 14.46 4.77 22.03
C LEU A 270 14.35 3.47 22.85
N LYS A 271 15.35 3.14 23.69
CA LYS A 271 15.29 2.01 24.66
C LYS A 271 14.69 0.70 24.09
N GLU A 272 15.31 0.17 23.03
CA GLU A 272 14.88 -1.03 22.28
C GLU A 272 13.67 -0.88 21.34
N ASP A 273 13.02 0.28 21.27
CA ASP A 273 11.87 0.50 20.37
C ASP A 273 12.24 1.13 19.01
N GLN A 274 13.52 1.17 18.64
CA GLN A 274 13.99 1.84 17.42
C GLN A 274 13.25 1.33 16.18
N ALA A 275 13.22 0.01 16.00
CA ALA A 275 12.57 -0.59 14.84
C ALA A 275 11.05 -0.37 14.87
N ILE A 276 10.41 -0.42 16.03
CA ILE A 276 8.97 -0.16 16.17
C ILE A 276 8.63 1.28 15.76
N PHE A 277 9.36 2.28 16.25
CA PHE A 277 9.14 3.67 15.82
C PHE A 277 9.43 3.86 14.32
N GLY A 278 10.45 3.19 13.79
CA GLY A 278 10.72 3.17 12.36
C GLY A 278 9.60 2.55 11.54
N CYS A 279 9.03 1.44 12.01
CA CYS A 279 7.89 0.79 11.38
C CYS A 279 6.67 1.72 11.35
N PHE A 280 6.38 2.44 12.44
CA PHE A 280 5.32 3.45 12.40
C PHE A 280 5.61 4.55 11.38
N ALA A 281 6.86 4.99 11.25
CA ALA A 281 7.25 5.98 10.24
C ALA A 281 7.09 5.45 8.80
N LEU A 282 7.49 4.20 8.54
CA LEU A 282 7.26 3.52 7.26
C LEU A 282 5.76 3.44 6.92
N ALA A 283 4.95 3.04 7.88
CA ALA A 283 3.51 2.91 7.72
C ALA A 283 2.84 4.26 7.41
N LYS A 284 3.18 5.31 8.16
CA LYS A 284 2.66 6.67 7.96
C LYS A 284 3.04 7.21 6.59
N LYS A 285 4.31 7.09 6.21
CA LYS A 285 4.77 7.51 4.88
C LYS A 285 4.01 6.79 3.77
N LYS A 286 3.80 5.47 3.91
CA LYS A 286 3.05 4.70 2.91
C LYS A 286 1.58 5.09 2.84
N LEU A 287 0.97 5.38 3.99
CA LEU A 287 -0.40 5.87 4.06
C LEU A 287 -0.53 7.25 3.41
N GLU A 288 0.42 8.15 3.63
CA GLU A 288 0.49 9.47 2.98
C GLU A 288 0.63 9.32 1.46
N GLU A 289 1.55 8.47 0.99
CA GLU A 289 1.73 8.18 -0.43
C GLU A 289 0.44 7.66 -1.08
N GLU A 290 -0.26 6.69 -0.47
CA GLU A 290 -1.54 6.19 -0.98
C GLU A 290 -2.68 7.23 -0.81
N THR A 291 -2.58 8.11 0.18
CA THR A 291 -3.54 9.19 0.39
C THR A 291 -3.46 10.23 -0.72
N ASP A 292 -2.24 10.59 -1.11
CA ASP A 292 -1.97 11.57 -2.15
C ASP A 292 -2.25 11.05 -3.57
N ARG A 293 -2.36 9.72 -3.78
CA ARG A 293 -2.72 9.14 -5.09
C ARG A 293 -4.10 9.56 -5.57
N VAL A 294 -5.06 9.78 -4.66
CA VAL A 294 -6.43 10.19 -5.00
C VAL A 294 -6.92 11.23 -4.01
N LYS A 295 -7.11 12.45 -4.47
CA LYS A 295 -7.60 13.58 -3.69
C LYS A 295 -9.04 13.92 -4.08
N LYS A 296 -9.97 13.88 -3.12
CA LYS A 296 -11.34 14.40 -3.30
C LYS A 296 -11.30 15.93 -3.25
N LEU A 297 -11.80 16.60 -4.29
CA LEU A 297 -11.71 18.06 -4.45
C LEU A 297 -13.01 18.79 -4.07
N THR A 298 -14.14 18.11 -4.09
CA THR A 298 -15.45 18.68 -3.70
C THR A 298 -16.12 17.78 -2.68
N ASP A 299 -17.10 18.32 -1.96
CA ASP A 299 -17.90 17.55 -1.01
C ASP A 299 -19.40 17.81 -1.22
N ASN A 300 -19.96 17.16 -2.23
CA ASN A 300 -21.40 17.14 -2.51
C ASN A 300 -21.97 15.75 -2.24
N PRO A 301 -23.25 15.66 -1.84
CA PRO A 301 -23.90 14.38 -1.55
C PRO A 301 -24.03 13.45 -2.75
N PHE A 302 -24.15 13.99 -3.97
CA PHE A 302 -24.49 13.20 -5.17
C PHE A 302 -23.34 12.97 -6.15
N LEU A 303 -22.39 13.91 -6.26
CA LEU A 303 -21.32 13.85 -7.26
C LEU A 303 -20.09 14.63 -6.79
N ASN A 304 -18.91 14.01 -6.89
CA ASN A 304 -17.67 14.62 -6.43
C ASN A 304 -16.58 14.62 -7.51
N LEU A 305 -15.78 15.68 -7.53
CA LEU A 305 -14.57 15.78 -8.34
C LEU A 305 -13.39 15.17 -7.60
N TYR A 306 -12.61 14.36 -8.30
CA TYR A 306 -11.39 13.73 -7.80
C TYR A 306 -10.19 14.15 -8.67
N GLN A 307 -9.03 14.23 -8.04
CA GLN A 307 -7.73 14.39 -8.66
C GLN A 307 -6.88 13.16 -8.37
N ILE A 308 -6.20 12.64 -9.39
CA ILE A 308 -5.20 11.58 -9.24
C ILE A 308 -3.85 12.04 -9.76
N ASN A 309 -2.79 11.52 -9.18
CA ASN A 309 -1.44 11.67 -9.74
C ASN A 309 -1.24 10.57 -10.80
N ALA A 310 -1.23 10.96 -12.07
CA ALA A 310 -1.03 10.09 -13.22
C ALA A 310 0.36 10.30 -13.82
N GLU A 311 0.84 9.32 -14.59
CA GLU A 311 2.18 9.37 -15.19
C GLU A 311 2.12 9.50 -16.72
N THR A 312 2.97 10.36 -17.26
CA THR A 312 3.23 10.43 -18.70
C THR A 312 4.07 9.23 -19.15
N ARG A 313 4.10 8.95 -20.46
CA ARG A 313 5.00 7.92 -21.03
C ARG A 313 6.49 8.14 -20.73
N ALA A 314 6.88 9.36 -20.40
CA ALA A 314 8.26 9.71 -20.04
C ALA A 314 8.54 9.61 -18.53
N GLY A 315 7.59 9.11 -17.73
CA GLY A 315 7.73 8.98 -16.27
C GLY A 315 7.45 10.26 -15.47
N ASN A 316 7.07 11.37 -16.13
CA ASN A 316 6.71 12.60 -15.41
C ASN A 316 5.29 12.49 -14.85
N SER A 317 5.10 12.92 -13.60
CA SER A 317 3.80 13.05 -12.94
C SER A 317 2.97 14.21 -13.49
N PHE A 318 1.65 14.04 -13.56
CA PHE A 318 0.67 15.09 -13.85
C PHE A 318 -0.66 14.83 -13.14
N ASN A 319 -1.43 15.89 -12.91
CA ASN A 319 -2.74 15.78 -12.28
C ASN A 319 -3.81 15.43 -13.33
N TYR A 320 -4.52 14.32 -13.12
CA TYR A 320 -5.70 13.94 -13.89
C TYR A 320 -6.96 14.12 -13.04
N TYR A 321 -8.02 14.66 -13.63
CA TYR A 321 -9.26 14.99 -12.92
C TYR A 321 -10.44 14.23 -13.51
N PHE A 322 -11.32 13.73 -12.65
CA PHE A 322 -12.54 13.04 -13.06
C PHE A 322 -13.64 13.20 -12.00
N ALA A 323 -14.90 13.11 -12.42
CA ALA A 323 -16.05 13.15 -11.54
C ALA A 323 -16.56 11.74 -11.24
N SER A 324 -16.92 11.45 -10.00
CA SER A 324 -17.51 10.18 -9.61
C SER A 324 -18.54 10.34 -8.50
N ARG A 325 -19.54 9.46 -8.55
CA ARG A 325 -20.54 9.28 -7.49
C ARG A 325 -20.03 8.32 -6.40
N ASN A 326 -19.01 7.53 -6.72
CA ASN A 326 -18.40 6.60 -5.78
C ASN A 326 -17.65 7.35 -4.67
N LYS A 327 -17.69 6.77 -3.47
CA LYS A 327 -16.79 7.14 -2.37
C LYS A 327 -15.35 6.80 -2.77
N ARG A 328 -14.38 7.49 -2.17
CA ARG A 328 -12.95 7.40 -2.50
C ARG A 328 -12.43 5.95 -2.53
N ASP A 329 -12.81 5.16 -1.54
CA ASP A 329 -12.44 3.74 -1.39
C ASP A 329 -13.14 2.79 -2.38
N GLN A 330 -14.23 3.26 -3.01
CA GLN A 330 -15.00 2.50 -3.99
C GLN A 330 -14.70 2.90 -5.44
N LEU A 331 -13.89 3.94 -5.66
CA LEU A 331 -13.46 4.35 -7.00
C LEU A 331 -12.83 3.16 -7.75
N LYS A 332 -13.16 2.97 -9.03
CA LYS A 332 -12.61 1.86 -9.80
C LYS A 332 -11.08 1.95 -9.98
N TYR A 333 -10.53 3.16 -9.95
CA TYR A 333 -9.09 3.40 -9.88
C TYR A 333 -8.45 2.75 -8.63
N MET A 334 -9.16 2.76 -7.50
CA MET A 334 -8.70 2.16 -6.24
C MET A 334 -8.97 0.66 -6.18
N THR A 335 -10.15 0.22 -6.63
CA THR A 335 -10.60 -1.16 -6.45
C THR A 335 -10.20 -2.11 -7.56
N GLY A 336 -9.95 -1.60 -8.78
CA GLY A 336 -9.76 -2.39 -9.99
C GLY A 336 -11.00 -3.20 -10.43
N LYS A 337 -12.16 -3.00 -9.77
CA LYS A 337 -13.37 -3.80 -9.99
C LYS A 337 -14.42 -3.00 -10.75
N ASN A 338 -14.95 -3.58 -11.83
CA ASN A 338 -16.03 -2.98 -12.60
C ASN A 338 -17.39 -3.50 -12.10
N ARG A 339 -18.07 -2.71 -11.26
CA ARG A 339 -19.46 -2.91 -10.85
C ARG A 339 -20.34 -1.85 -11.53
N PRO A 340 -21.58 -2.17 -11.91
CA PRO A 340 -22.49 -1.18 -12.47
C PRO A 340 -23.01 -0.28 -11.35
N GLU A 341 -23.00 1.03 -11.57
CA GLU A 341 -23.66 2.00 -10.70
C GLU A 341 -25.08 2.33 -11.19
N GLY A 342 -25.39 2.05 -12.45
CA GLY A 342 -26.69 2.34 -13.02
C GLY A 342 -27.17 1.31 -14.04
N VAL A 343 -28.44 1.43 -14.40
CA VAL A 343 -29.11 0.60 -15.40
C VAL A 343 -29.66 1.44 -16.54
N VAL A 344 -29.69 0.87 -17.73
CA VAL A 344 -30.46 1.38 -18.87
C VAL A 344 -31.46 0.33 -19.29
N ILE A 345 -32.71 0.73 -19.44
CA ILE A 345 -33.84 -0.18 -19.56
C ILE A 345 -34.35 -0.14 -21.00
N TYR A 346 -34.16 -1.26 -21.70
CA TYR A 346 -34.74 -1.51 -23.01
C TYR A 346 -36.08 -2.23 -22.82
N ALA A 347 -37.18 -1.50 -22.96
CA ALA A 347 -38.51 -2.02 -22.66
C ALA A 347 -39.48 -1.90 -23.84
N LEU A 348 -40.06 -3.03 -24.23
CA LEU A 348 -41.06 -3.12 -25.30
C LEU A 348 -42.47 -3.22 -24.74
N CYS A 349 -43.47 -2.72 -25.46
CA CYS A 349 -44.87 -2.86 -25.04
C CYS A 349 -45.29 -4.32 -25.12
N GLU A 350 -45.81 -4.89 -24.03
CA GLU A 350 -46.22 -6.30 -23.98
C GLU A 350 -47.30 -6.62 -25.04
N ASP A 351 -48.28 -5.74 -25.20
CA ASP A 351 -49.39 -5.90 -26.16
C ASP A 351 -49.02 -5.56 -27.62
N ASP A 352 -47.92 -4.82 -27.83
CA ASP A 352 -47.40 -4.47 -29.16
C ASP A 352 -45.87 -4.40 -29.13
N PRO A 353 -45.17 -5.55 -29.18
CA PRO A 353 -43.70 -5.60 -29.09
C PRO A 353 -42.94 -4.87 -30.20
N GLY A 354 -43.66 -4.33 -31.19
CA GLY A 354 -43.12 -3.40 -32.19
C GLY A 354 -43.02 -1.95 -31.73
N LYS A 355 -43.31 -1.65 -30.46
CA LYS A 355 -43.17 -0.34 -29.84
C LYS A 355 -42.26 -0.40 -28.62
N ILE A 356 -41.34 0.54 -28.54
CA ILE A 356 -40.41 0.70 -27.42
C ILE A 356 -40.78 1.93 -26.59
N VAL A 357 -40.48 1.88 -25.28
CA VAL A 357 -40.59 3.04 -24.39
C VAL A 357 -39.33 3.90 -24.50
N LEU A 358 -39.53 5.18 -24.80
CA LEU A 358 -38.51 6.22 -24.76
C LEU A 358 -38.93 7.34 -23.82
N LEU A 359 -37.95 8.07 -23.30
CA LEU A 359 -38.13 9.28 -22.52
C LEU A 359 -37.62 10.48 -23.30
N LYS A 360 -38.39 11.56 -23.33
CA LYS A 360 -37.90 12.89 -23.67
C LYS A 360 -37.64 13.64 -22.36
N GLN A 361 -36.37 13.80 -21.99
CA GLN A 361 -35.95 14.32 -20.70
C GLN A 361 -35.10 15.57 -20.84
N PHE A 362 -35.34 16.58 -19.99
CA PHE A 362 -34.48 17.77 -19.93
C PHE A 362 -33.17 17.46 -19.21
N ARG A 363 -32.03 17.69 -19.86
CA ARG A 363 -30.70 17.53 -19.25
C ARG A 363 -30.08 18.89 -18.97
N TYR A 364 -29.96 19.23 -17.69
CA TYR A 364 -29.41 20.51 -17.23
C TYR A 364 -28.03 20.86 -17.84
N PRO A 365 -27.04 19.94 -17.94
CA PRO A 365 -25.74 20.26 -18.54
C PRO A 365 -25.81 20.68 -20.02
N LEU A 366 -26.83 20.23 -20.74
CA LEU A 366 -27.03 20.55 -22.16
C LEU A 366 -28.08 21.66 -22.38
N ASN A 367 -28.81 22.03 -21.32
CA ASN A 367 -29.88 23.00 -21.31
C ASN A 367 -30.95 22.75 -22.39
N ARG A 368 -31.32 21.48 -22.61
CA ARG A 368 -32.25 21.05 -23.65
C ARG A 368 -32.85 19.68 -23.35
N PHE A 369 -33.85 19.29 -24.13
CA PHE A 369 -34.43 17.94 -24.09
C PHE A 369 -33.66 16.97 -24.97
N LEU A 370 -33.47 15.75 -24.48
CA LEU A 370 -32.90 14.62 -25.22
C LEU A 370 -33.88 13.44 -25.22
N TYR A 371 -33.78 12.60 -26.25
CA TYR A 371 -34.41 11.28 -26.23
C TYR A 371 -33.47 10.24 -25.62
N GLU A 372 -33.99 9.50 -24.65
CA GLU A 372 -33.25 8.52 -23.87
C GLU A 372 -34.10 7.28 -23.62
N LEU A 373 -33.45 6.21 -23.18
CA LEU A 373 -34.14 5.06 -22.60
C LEU A 373 -34.34 5.34 -21.11
N PRO A 374 -35.42 4.80 -20.48
CA PRO A 374 -35.54 4.81 -19.03
C PRO A 374 -34.29 4.24 -18.36
N ALA A 375 -33.83 4.88 -17.30
CA ALA A 375 -32.52 4.60 -16.72
C ALA A 375 -32.40 5.17 -15.31
N GLY A 376 -31.63 4.49 -14.46
CA GLY A 376 -31.47 4.97 -13.09
C GLY A 376 -30.30 4.34 -12.36
N LEU A 377 -30.21 4.66 -11.07
CA LEU A 377 -29.14 4.19 -10.19
C LEU A 377 -29.47 2.83 -9.59
N ILE A 378 -28.43 2.06 -9.26
CA ILE A 378 -28.56 0.82 -8.50
C ILE A 378 -28.24 1.13 -7.04
N ASP A 379 -29.17 0.84 -6.14
CA ASP A 379 -28.96 1.01 -4.70
C ASP A 379 -28.10 -0.12 -4.10
N GLU A 380 -27.48 0.11 -2.93
CA GLU A 380 -26.47 -0.80 -2.33
C GLU A 380 -26.94 -2.26 -2.14
N ASN A 381 -28.25 -2.51 -2.07
CA ASN A 381 -28.84 -3.83 -1.85
C ASN A 381 -29.72 -4.31 -3.01
N GLU A 382 -29.53 -3.73 -4.19
CA GLU A 382 -30.39 -3.94 -5.35
C GLU A 382 -29.62 -4.65 -6.47
N THR A 383 -30.24 -5.64 -7.11
CA THR A 383 -29.74 -6.19 -8.38
C THR A 383 -30.08 -5.23 -9.53
N PRO A 384 -29.35 -5.29 -10.66
CA PRO A 384 -29.71 -4.51 -11.85
C PRO A 384 -31.16 -4.69 -12.30
N SER A 385 -31.71 -5.91 -12.18
CA SER A 385 -33.10 -6.19 -12.56
C SER A 385 -34.10 -5.52 -11.61
N GLU A 386 -33.84 -5.52 -10.31
CA GLU A 386 -34.68 -4.83 -9.32
C GLU A 386 -34.65 -3.31 -9.54
N ALA A 387 -33.46 -2.74 -9.76
CA ALA A 387 -33.29 -1.33 -10.08
C ALA A 387 -34.07 -0.94 -11.32
N ALA A 388 -34.01 -1.74 -12.38
CA ALA A 388 -34.77 -1.48 -13.60
C ALA A 388 -36.29 -1.48 -13.37
N ILE A 389 -36.80 -2.38 -12.52
CA ILE A 389 -38.24 -2.43 -12.20
C ILE A 389 -38.66 -1.17 -11.44
N ARG A 390 -37.88 -0.78 -10.42
CA ARG A 390 -38.14 0.42 -9.61
C ARG A 390 -38.08 1.68 -10.46
N GLU A 391 -37.00 1.89 -11.19
CA GLU A 391 -36.76 3.07 -12.01
C GLU A 391 -37.79 3.20 -13.14
N MET A 392 -38.18 2.08 -13.80
CA MET A 392 -39.26 2.12 -14.78
C MET A 392 -40.58 2.61 -14.15
N LYS A 393 -40.88 2.15 -12.93
CA LYS A 393 -42.10 2.54 -12.24
C LYS A 393 -42.08 4.01 -11.83
N GLU A 394 -40.96 4.48 -11.30
CA GLU A 394 -40.77 5.85 -10.83
C GLU A 394 -40.77 6.87 -11.98
N GLU A 395 -40.04 6.58 -13.08
CA GLU A 395 -39.90 7.50 -14.20
C GLU A 395 -41.13 7.54 -15.12
N THR A 396 -41.89 6.44 -15.22
CA THR A 396 -42.94 6.28 -16.25
C THR A 396 -44.30 5.86 -15.73
N GLY A 397 -44.39 5.29 -14.54
CA GLY A 397 -45.60 4.66 -14.00
C GLY A 397 -45.87 3.23 -14.50
N LEU A 398 -45.08 2.73 -15.45
CA LEU A 398 -45.27 1.42 -16.08
C LEU A 398 -44.68 0.27 -15.25
N ASP A 399 -45.29 -0.91 -15.35
CA ASP A 399 -44.77 -2.12 -14.71
C ASP A 399 -43.85 -2.87 -15.70
N LEU A 400 -42.62 -3.16 -15.27
CA LEU A 400 -41.62 -3.88 -16.06
C LEU A 400 -41.59 -5.38 -15.70
N THR A 401 -41.61 -6.23 -16.74
CA THR A 401 -41.30 -7.67 -16.65
C THR A 401 -39.97 -7.93 -17.33
N ILE A 402 -39.01 -8.51 -16.60
CA ILE A 402 -37.64 -8.73 -17.07
C ILE A 402 -37.56 -9.88 -18.09
N TYR A 403 -36.78 -9.68 -19.14
CA TYR A 403 -36.38 -10.70 -20.10
C TYR A 403 -34.97 -11.21 -19.77
N GLU A 404 -34.86 -12.49 -19.42
CA GLU A 404 -33.60 -13.13 -18.98
C GLU A 404 -32.81 -13.83 -20.11
N GLY A 405 -33.34 -13.90 -21.33
CA GLY A 405 -32.72 -14.64 -22.44
C GLY A 405 -31.52 -13.94 -23.11
N GLY A 406 -30.76 -14.69 -23.91
CA GLY A 406 -29.60 -14.19 -24.67
C GLY A 406 -28.27 -14.19 -23.91
N LEU A 407 -27.23 -13.66 -24.54
CA LEU A 407 -25.85 -13.68 -24.05
C LEU A 407 -25.63 -12.68 -22.90
N SER A 408 -24.83 -13.09 -21.91
CA SER A 408 -24.49 -12.25 -20.74
C SER A 408 -23.69 -10.99 -21.10
N LEU A 409 -23.05 -10.96 -22.28
CA LEU A 409 -22.30 -9.79 -22.75
C LEU A 409 -23.17 -8.55 -22.89
N TYR A 410 -24.47 -8.70 -23.17
CA TYR A 410 -25.39 -7.56 -23.28
C TYR A 410 -25.80 -6.98 -21.93
N ARG A 411 -25.51 -7.69 -20.83
CA ARG A 411 -25.90 -7.33 -19.45
C ARG A 411 -24.71 -7.02 -18.55
N LYS A 412 -23.48 -7.22 -19.02
CA LYS A 412 -22.30 -6.84 -18.23
C LYS A 412 -22.18 -5.31 -18.13
N PRO A 413 -21.49 -4.78 -17.11
CA PRO A 413 -21.27 -3.34 -16.98
C PRO A 413 -20.32 -2.80 -18.04
N TYR A 414 -20.66 -1.64 -18.61
CA TYR A 414 -19.84 -0.89 -19.56
C TYR A 414 -19.67 0.56 -19.10
N TYR A 415 -18.49 1.13 -19.36
CA TYR A 415 -18.14 2.48 -18.96
C TYR A 415 -18.93 3.53 -19.75
N MET A 416 -19.34 4.56 -19.03
CA MET A 416 -20.21 5.61 -19.55
C MET A 416 -19.46 6.73 -20.28
N ALA A 417 -18.40 7.24 -19.67
CA ALA A 417 -17.55 8.27 -20.23
C ALA A 417 -16.13 8.15 -19.63
N GLN A 418 -15.33 7.24 -20.18
CA GLN A 418 -14.04 6.79 -19.65
C GLN A 418 -12.95 7.88 -19.52
N GLY A 419 -13.18 9.08 -20.06
CA GLY A 419 -12.30 10.24 -19.91
C GLY A 419 -12.79 11.29 -18.90
N LEU A 420 -13.95 11.06 -18.27
CA LEU A 420 -14.62 12.02 -17.38
C LEU A 420 -15.04 11.38 -16.06
N THR A 421 -15.37 10.09 -16.07
CA THR A 421 -15.86 9.35 -14.92
C THR A 421 -15.42 7.89 -14.95
N ASP A 422 -15.35 7.27 -13.78
CA ASP A 422 -15.18 5.83 -13.65
C ASP A 422 -16.52 5.07 -13.68
N GLU A 423 -17.65 5.76 -13.82
CA GLU A 423 -18.98 5.16 -13.78
C GLU A 423 -19.26 4.18 -14.92
N SER A 424 -19.94 3.09 -14.56
CA SER A 424 -20.40 2.05 -15.47
C SER A 424 -21.91 1.83 -15.32
N SER A 425 -22.56 1.44 -16.41
CA SER A 425 -23.95 0.97 -16.38
C SER A 425 -24.07 -0.36 -17.12
N CYS A 426 -25.12 -1.12 -16.81
CA CYS A 426 -25.53 -2.28 -17.59
C CYS A 426 -26.90 -2.05 -18.25
N ALA A 427 -27.20 -2.86 -19.27
CA ALA A 427 -28.53 -2.85 -19.90
C ALA A 427 -29.41 -3.95 -19.30
N VAL A 428 -30.69 -3.63 -19.14
CA VAL A 428 -31.75 -4.55 -18.74
C VAL A 428 -32.82 -4.54 -19.83
N PHE A 429 -33.34 -5.72 -20.16
CA PHE A 429 -34.28 -5.92 -21.26
C PHE A 429 -35.59 -6.44 -20.70
N GLY A 430 -36.73 -6.04 -21.25
CA GLY A 430 -38.02 -6.50 -20.76
C GLY A 430 -39.23 -6.00 -21.53
N TYR A 431 -40.40 -6.37 -21.02
CA TYR A 431 -41.70 -5.93 -21.50
C TYR A 431 -42.36 -5.02 -20.47
N VAL A 432 -43.09 -4.02 -20.92
CA VAL A 432 -43.87 -3.11 -20.07
C VAL A 432 -45.36 -3.22 -20.32
N ARG A 433 -46.12 -2.97 -19.26
CA ARG A 433 -47.58 -2.86 -19.26
C ARG A 433 -48.05 -1.74 -18.32
N GLY A 434 -49.31 -1.38 -18.43
CA GLY A 434 -49.94 -0.37 -17.57
C GLY A 434 -50.18 0.97 -18.28
N GLN A 435 -50.44 2.01 -17.49
CA GLN A 435 -50.69 3.36 -17.98
C GLN A 435 -49.59 4.30 -17.48
N ILE A 436 -49.23 5.27 -18.32
CA ILE A 436 -48.27 6.32 -17.95
C ILE A 436 -48.81 7.09 -16.75
N ASP A 437 -48.01 7.19 -15.69
CA ASP A 437 -48.32 7.95 -14.48
C ASP A 437 -47.06 8.64 -13.96
N LEU A 438 -46.99 9.96 -14.13
CA LEU A 438 -45.81 10.78 -13.82
C LEU A 438 -45.89 11.46 -12.45
N ARG A 439 -46.80 11.03 -11.57
CA ARG A 439 -46.95 11.63 -10.23
C ARG A 439 -45.80 11.30 -9.29
N GLN A 440 -45.01 10.27 -9.60
CA GLN A 440 -43.88 9.83 -8.79
C GLN A 440 -42.55 10.49 -9.21
N ASN A 441 -42.51 11.17 -10.36
CA ASN A 441 -41.32 11.89 -10.80
C ASN A 441 -40.89 12.93 -9.76
N GLU A 442 -39.57 13.06 -9.59
CA GLU A 442 -39.03 14.10 -8.73
C GLU A 442 -39.33 15.50 -9.30
N SER A 443 -39.50 16.50 -8.43
CA SER A 443 -39.76 17.88 -8.86
C SER A 443 -38.67 18.50 -9.76
N THR A 444 -37.49 17.90 -9.75
CA THR A 444 -36.30 18.24 -10.54
C THR A 444 -36.31 17.64 -11.94
N GLU A 445 -37.17 16.65 -12.19
CA GLU A 445 -37.27 15.91 -13.44
C GLU A 445 -38.32 16.51 -14.37
N LYS A 446 -37.95 16.63 -15.65
CA LYS A 446 -38.87 17.03 -16.72
C LYS A 446 -38.86 15.94 -17.77
N ILE A 447 -39.74 14.96 -17.60
CA ILE A 447 -39.82 13.74 -18.40
C ILE A 447 -41.13 13.71 -19.18
N THR A 448 -41.08 13.22 -20.41
CA THR A 448 -42.25 12.84 -21.20
C THR A 448 -42.03 11.43 -21.74
N VAL A 449 -42.95 10.52 -21.45
CA VAL A 449 -42.88 9.12 -21.90
C VAL A 449 -43.49 9.00 -23.29
N ILE A 450 -42.81 8.25 -24.16
CA ILE A 450 -43.17 8.09 -25.57
C ILE A 450 -43.12 6.61 -25.91
N TYR A 451 -44.20 6.10 -26.49
CA TYR A 451 -44.19 4.81 -27.17
C TYR A 451 -43.82 5.04 -28.63
N ALA A 452 -42.68 4.52 -29.05
CA ALA A 452 -42.15 4.73 -30.40
C ALA A 452 -42.13 3.41 -31.19
N ASP A 453 -42.77 3.39 -32.35
CA ASP A 453 -42.57 2.34 -33.34
C ASP A 453 -41.28 2.53 -34.15
N ILE A 454 -40.93 1.58 -35.01
CA ILE A 454 -39.70 1.62 -35.82
C ILE A 454 -39.61 2.89 -36.71
N ASN A 455 -40.74 3.38 -37.24
CA ASN A 455 -40.74 4.57 -38.08
C ASN A 455 -40.50 5.82 -37.23
N GLN A 456 -41.14 5.91 -36.07
CA GLN A 456 -40.93 6.98 -35.11
C GLN A 456 -39.49 6.98 -34.60
N VAL A 457 -38.94 5.83 -34.21
CA VAL A 457 -37.54 5.71 -33.81
C VAL A 457 -36.60 6.16 -34.92
N THR A 458 -36.85 5.73 -36.17
CA THR A 458 -36.03 6.14 -37.32
C THR A 458 -36.03 7.66 -37.48
N LYS A 459 -37.21 8.28 -37.43
CA LYS A 459 -37.34 9.74 -37.51
C LYS A 459 -36.61 10.46 -36.37
N LEU A 460 -36.79 10.00 -35.12
CA LEU A 460 -36.12 10.57 -33.96
C LEU A 460 -34.59 10.47 -34.07
N MET A 461 -34.06 9.37 -34.61
CA MET A 461 -32.62 9.20 -34.84
C MET A 461 -32.06 10.12 -35.93
N GLU A 462 -32.89 10.56 -36.88
CA GLU A 462 -32.49 11.44 -37.97
C GLU A 462 -32.61 12.93 -37.60
N GLU A 463 -33.64 13.29 -36.83
CA GLU A 463 -34.05 14.69 -36.63
C GLU A 463 -33.77 15.22 -35.21
N ASP A 464 -33.68 14.36 -34.20
CA ASP A 464 -33.61 14.77 -32.79
C ASP A 464 -32.29 14.35 -32.10
N GLU A 465 -32.00 15.01 -30.98
CA GLU A 465 -30.83 14.69 -30.16
C GLU A 465 -31.14 13.58 -29.14
N MET A 466 -30.23 12.62 -29.01
CA MET A 466 -30.39 11.47 -28.12
C MET A 466 -29.09 11.07 -27.44
N SER A 467 -29.19 10.36 -26.33
CA SER A 467 -28.00 9.80 -25.67
C SER A 467 -27.39 8.68 -26.53
N MET A 468 -26.06 8.53 -26.46
CA MET A 468 -25.35 7.50 -27.24
C MET A 468 -25.86 6.08 -26.95
N ARG A 469 -26.19 5.79 -25.69
CA ARG A 469 -26.78 4.51 -25.27
C ARG A 469 -28.12 4.26 -25.93
N CYS A 470 -28.98 5.27 -25.95
CA CYS A 470 -30.27 5.22 -26.63
C CYS A 470 -30.06 4.97 -28.12
N ALA A 471 -29.19 5.74 -28.78
CA ALA A 471 -28.89 5.59 -30.21
C ALA A 471 -28.46 4.16 -30.58
N TYR A 472 -27.49 3.58 -29.86
CA TYR A 472 -27.01 2.23 -30.15
C TYR A 472 -28.10 1.16 -29.98
N LEU A 473 -28.90 1.26 -28.93
CA LEU A 473 -29.99 0.32 -28.70
C LEU A 473 -31.14 0.53 -29.70
N MET A 474 -31.35 1.76 -30.17
CA MET A 474 -32.31 2.05 -31.24
C MET A 474 -31.86 1.47 -32.58
N MET A 475 -30.55 1.46 -32.88
CA MET A 475 -30.02 0.75 -34.04
C MET A 475 -30.38 -0.74 -34.02
N GLN A 476 -30.39 -1.37 -32.85
CA GLN A 476 -30.81 -2.77 -32.68
C GLN A 476 -32.33 -2.91 -32.81
N PHE A 477 -33.11 -2.04 -32.18
CA PHE A 477 -34.57 -2.04 -32.28
C PHE A 477 -35.05 -1.93 -33.74
N ARG A 478 -34.39 -1.11 -34.57
CA ARG A 478 -34.71 -0.99 -36.01
C ARG A 478 -34.53 -2.28 -36.79
N GLN A 479 -33.66 -3.17 -36.34
CA GLN A 479 -33.43 -4.48 -36.95
C GLN A 479 -34.30 -5.58 -36.33
N SER A 480 -34.99 -5.29 -35.22
CA SER A 480 -35.83 -6.25 -34.52
C SER A 480 -37.11 -6.57 -35.33
N LYS A 481 -37.62 -7.79 -35.15
CA LYS A 481 -38.89 -8.24 -35.72
C LYS A 481 -39.88 -8.44 -34.59
N LYS A 482 -41.16 -8.09 -34.81
CA LYS A 482 -42.20 -8.19 -33.78
C LYS A 482 -42.32 -9.59 -33.17
N GLU A 483 -42.07 -10.64 -33.97
CA GLU A 483 -42.18 -12.04 -33.53
C GLU A 483 -40.98 -12.51 -32.70
N GLN A 484 -39.83 -11.85 -32.84
CA GLN A 484 -38.59 -12.19 -32.12
C GLN A 484 -37.85 -10.89 -31.74
N PRO A 485 -38.44 -10.06 -30.87
CA PRO A 485 -37.97 -8.71 -30.65
C PRO A 485 -36.59 -8.65 -29.98
N PHE A 486 -36.24 -9.70 -29.23
CA PHE A 486 -34.97 -9.82 -28.50
C PHE A 486 -33.90 -10.67 -29.20
N LYS A 487 -34.13 -11.08 -30.46
CA LYS A 487 -33.21 -11.99 -31.18
C LYS A 487 -31.77 -11.46 -31.27
N PHE A 488 -31.57 -10.15 -31.27
CA PHE A 488 -30.23 -9.56 -31.32
C PHE A 488 -29.40 -9.85 -30.05
N LEU A 489 -30.03 -10.36 -28.99
CA LEU A 489 -29.35 -10.77 -27.76
C LEU A 489 -28.73 -12.18 -27.86
N ASP A 490 -29.06 -12.96 -28.89
CA ASP A 490 -28.60 -14.35 -29.07
C ASP A 490 -27.15 -14.48 -29.55
#